data_AF-A0A7J3MJH6-F1
#
_entry.id   AF-A0A7J3MJH6-F1
#
_cell.length_a   1.000
_cell.length_b   1.000
_cell.length_c   1.000
_cell.angle_alpha   90.00
_cell.angle_beta   90.00
_cell.angle_gamma   90.00
#
_symmetry.space_group_name_H-M   'P 1'
#
loop_
_entity.id
_entity.type
_entity.pdbx_description
1 polymer ?
#
loop_
_entity_poly.entity_id
_entity_poly.type
_entity_poly.pdbx_seq_one_letter_code
_entity_poly.pdbx_strand_id
1 'polypeptide(L)' 'MEEELTLNPDAREENDEEAKSSTAESETIPFKRILVPLDGSEHSIKALKITVQIALKFSGRITLIHVYQVG' A
#
# COMPACT_ATOMS: atom_id res chain seq x y z
N MET A 1 -5.42 22.29 -59.49
CA MET A 1 -5.80 20.91 -59.85
C MET A 1 -5.13 20.07 -58.80
N GLU A 2 -5.95 19.61 -57.86
CA GLU A 2 -5.56 18.91 -56.65
C GLU A 2 -5.07 17.52 -57.05
N GLU A 3 -3.87 17.13 -56.62
CA GLU A 3 -3.44 15.74 -56.67
C GLU A 3 -3.46 15.22 -55.23
N GLU A 4 -4.55 14.51 -54.96
CA GLU A 4 -4.92 13.88 -53.70
C GLU A 4 -3.94 12.73 -53.42
N LEU A 5 -3.11 12.86 -52.37
CA LEU A 5 -2.22 11.79 -51.96
C LEU A 5 -3.05 10.71 -51.23
N THR A 6 -3.39 9.64 -51.94
CA THR A 6 -4.11 8.48 -51.42
C THR A 6 -3.36 7.85 -50.25
N LEU A 7 -3.99 7.82 -49.06
CA LEU A 7 -3.50 7.05 -47.92
C LEU A 7 -3.52 5.55 -48.26
N ASN A 8 -2.36 4.90 -48.24
CA ASN A 8 -2.25 3.45 -48.33
C ASN A 8 -2.69 2.82 -47.00
N PRO A 9 -3.69 1.92 -46.97
CA PRO A 9 -4.24 1.35 -45.74
C PRO A 9 -3.41 0.21 -45.12
N ASP A 10 -2.16 0.00 -45.57
CA ASP A 10 -1.41 -1.23 -45.29
C ASP A 10 0.06 -0.98 -44.89
N ALA A 11 0.36 0.21 -44.35
CA ALA A 11 1.68 0.54 -43.84
C ALA A 11 1.74 0.35 -42.30
N ARG A 12 1.89 -0.92 -41.90
CA ARG A 12 2.51 -1.39 -40.65
C ARG A 12 2.03 -0.74 -39.35
N GLU A 13 1.03 -1.35 -38.72
CA GLU A 13 0.93 -1.34 -37.26
C GLU A 13 2.15 -2.08 -36.69
N GLU A 14 3.21 -1.32 -36.41
CA GLU A 14 4.20 -1.72 -35.42
C GLU A 14 3.43 -1.86 -34.10
N ASN A 15 3.11 -3.10 -33.73
CA ASN A 15 2.62 -3.46 -32.41
C ASN A 15 3.75 -3.26 -31.39
N ASP A 16 4.13 -2.00 -31.16
CA ASP A 16 4.83 -1.53 -29.98
C ASP A 16 3.84 -1.49 -28.82
N GLU A 17 3.37 -2.64 -28.37
CA GLU A 17 2.72 -2.77 -27.06
C GLU A 17 2.99 -4.15 -26.45
N GLU A 18 4.22 -4.64 -26.66
CA GLU A 18 4.85 -5.53 -25.70
C GLU A 18 5.23 -4.69 -24.46
N ALA A 19 4.74 -5.12 -23.29
CA ALA A 19 5.00 -4.58 -21.95
C ALA A 19 4.13 -3.40 -21.46
N LYS A 20 2.87 -3.70 -21.13
CA LYS A 20 2.29 -3.16 -19.88
C LYS A 20 1.50 -4.19 -19.08
N SER A 21 2.09 -5.36 -18.89
CA SER A 21 1.85 -6.17 -17.68
C SER A 21 2.52 -5.47 -16.48
N SER A 22 2.09 -4.25 -16.17
CA SER A 22 2.37 -3.64 -14.88
C SER A 22 1.28 -4.12 -13.94
N THR A 23 1.32 -5.41 -13.59
CA THR A 23 0.87 -5.84 -12.26
C THR A 23 1.80 -5.13 -11.30
N ALA A 24 1.46 -3.87 -10.97
CA ALA A 24 2.09 -3.17 -9.89
C ALA A 24 1.77 -3.99 -8.65
N GLU A 25 2.73 -4.82 -8.25
CA GLU A 25 2.85 -5.35 -6.91
C GLU A 25 2.57 -4.17 -5.98
N SER A 26 1.34 -4.10 -5.47
CA SER A 26 0.93 -3.04 -4.57
C SER A 26 1.81 -3.22 -3.36
N GLU A 27 2.88 -2.44 -3.26
CA GLU A 27 3.85 -2.52 -2.19
C GLU A 27 3.06 -2.31 -0.89
N THR A 28 2.77 -3.41 -0.20
CA THR A 28 1.91 -3.36 0.98
C THR A 28 2.72 -2.68 2.06
N ILE A 29 2.41 -1.40 2.32
CA ILE A 29 3.04 -0.66 3.41
C ILE A 29 2.79 -1.46 4.69
N PRO A 30 3.85 -2.00 5.33
CA PRO A 30 3.69 -2.90 6.46
C PRO A 30 3.13 -2.11 7.65
N PHE A 31 2.39 -2.79 8.52
CA PHE A 31 1.89 -2.22 9.79
C PHE A 31 0.96 -0.98 9.68
N LYS A 32 0.11 -0.91 8.65
CA LYS A 32 -0.92 0.16 8.53
C LYS A 32 -1.90 0.23 9.71
N ARG A 33 -2.18 -0.88 10.38
CA ARG A 33 -3.10 -1.00 11.52
C ARG A 33 -2.48 -1.92 12.56
N ILE A 34 -2.25 -1.40 13.76
CA ILE A 34 -1.59 -2.12 14.85
C ILE A 34 -2.49 -2.11 16.08
N LEU A 35 -2.80 -3.28 16.62
CA LEU A 35 -3.54 -3.43 17.88
C LEU A 35 -2.53 -3.66 19.01
N VAL A 36 -2.61 -2.87 20.07
CA VAL A 36 -1.73 -2.98 21.24
C VAL A 36 -2.55 -3.26 22.50
N PRO A 37 -2.43 -4.46 23.08
CA PRO A 37 -3.01 -4.77 24.38
C PRO A 37 -2.27 -4.02 25.49
N LEU A 38 -3.03 -3.41 26.38
CA LEU A 38 -2.56 -2.80 27.62
C LEU A 38 -3.15 -3.59 28.78
N ASP A 39 -2.28 -4.12 29.64
CA ASP A 39 -2.66 -4.85 30.86
C ASP A 39 -2.12 -4.18 32.14
N GLY A 40 -1.48 -3.02 32.00
CA GLY A 40 -0.86 -2.26 33.09
C GLY A 40 0.55 -2.72 33.48
N SER A 41 1.04 -3.83 32.92
CA SER A 41 2.41 -4.30 33.15
C SER A 41 3.44 -3.36 32.49
N GLU A 42 4.68 -3.35 33.00
CA GLU A 42 5.78 -2.66 32.33
C GLU A 42 5.99 -3.12 30.89
N HIS A 43 5.73 -4.40 30.60
CA HIS A 43 5.89 -4.99 29.29
C HIS A 43 4.90 -4.39 28.29
N SER A 44 3.64 -4.19 28.68
CA SER A 44 2.65 -3.54 27.82
C SER A 44 3.02 -2.08 27.50
N ILE A 45 3.57 -1.35 28.47
CA ILE A 45 4.07 0.01 28.27
C ILE A 45 5.30 0.04 27.34
N LYS A 46 6.24 -0.91 27.49
CA LYS A 46 7.40 -1.05 26.60
C LYS A 46 6.95 -1.38 25.17
N ALA A 47 5.96 -2.26 25.01
CA ALA A 47 5.37 -2.58 23.71
C ALA A 47 4.76 -1.34 23.06
N LEU A 48 3.98 -0.54 23.80
CA LEU A 48 3.42 0.71 23.30
C LEU A 48 4.50 1.68 22.77
N LYS A 49 5.60 1.86 23.52
CA LYS A 49 6.72 2.73 23.11
C LYS A 49 7.35 2.28 21.79
N ILE A 50 7.49 0.97 21.59
CA ILE A 50 8.01 0.40 20.34
C ILE A 50 7.00 0.60 19.21
N THR A 51 5.71 0.34 19.46
CA THR A 51 4.66 0.49 18.45
C THR A 51 4.52 1.93 17.95
N VAL A 52 4.70 2.93 18.81
CA VAL A 52 4.72 4.34 18.38
C VAL A 52 5.79 4.59 17.33
N GLN A 53 7.00 4.05 17.51
CA GLN A 53 8.09 4.20 16.53
C GLN A 53 7.76 3.50 15.21
N ILE A 54 7.15 2.31 15.26
CA ILE A 54 6.71 1.57 14.08
C ILE A 54 5.62 2.35 13.32
N ALA A 55 4.61 2.85 14.04
CA ALA A 55 3.51 3.61 13.45
C ALA A 55 4.00 4.90 12.78
N LEU A 56 4.94 5.62 13.41
CA LEU A 56 5.58 6.80 12.81
C LEU A 56 6.34 6.44 11.53
N LYS A 57 7.11 5.35 11.54
CA LYS A 57 7.91 4.91 10.39
C LYS A 57 7.06 4.53 9.18
N PHE A 58 5.91 3.89 9.42
CA PHE A 58 5.07 3.34 8.35
C PHE A 58 3.74 4.07 8.16
N SER A 59 3.59 5.26 8.75
CA SER A 59 2.32 6.02 8.76
C SER A 59 1.12 5.15 9.19
N GLY A 60 1.36 4.28 10.18
CA GLY A 60 0.40 3.32 10.71
C GLY A 60 -0.51 3.94 11.77
N ARG A 61 -1.69 3.33 11.97
CA ARG A 61 -2.62 3.68 13.05
C ARG A 61 -2.54 2.67 14.19
N ILE A 62 -2.54 3.17 15.42
CA ILE A 62 -2.51 2.36 16.65
C ILE A 62 -3.91 2.33 17.24
N THR A 63 -4.39 1.13 17.58
CA THR A 63 -5.58 0.91 18.41
C THR A 63 -5.13 0.30 19.73
N LEU A 64 -5.52 0.92 20.84
CA LEU A 64 -5.23 0.42 22.17
C LEU A 64 -6.42 -0.38 22.68
N ILE A 65 -6.17 -1.54 23.29
CA ILE A 65 -7.21 -2.35 23.94
C ILE A 65 -6.79 -2.67 25.36
N HIS A 66 -7.72 -2.48 26.30
CA HIS A 66 -7.58 -2.92 27.68
C HIS A 66 -8.83 -3.76 28.01
N VAL A 67 -8.61 -4.98 28.52
CA VAL A 67 -9.71 -5.91 28.84
C VAL A 67 -9.86 -5.95 30.35
N TYR A 68 -11.08 -5.71 30.83
CA TYR A 68 -11.43 -5.87 32.25
C TYR A 68 -12.43 -7.01 32.40
N GLN A 69 -12.28 -7.79 33.46
CA GLN A 69 -13.31 -8.75 33.86
C GLN A 69 -14.40 -7.99 34.63
N VAL A 70 -15.65 -8.14 34.19
CA VAL A 70 -16.82 -7.66 34.93
C VAL A 70 -17.43 -8.86 35.65
N GLY A 71 -17.59 -8.73 36.97
CA GLY A 71 -18.24 -9.71 37.84
C GLY A 71 -19.67 -9.31 38.17
#